data_AF-A0A2G0Q1J8-F1
#
_entry.id   AF-A0A2G0Q1J8-F1
#
_cell.length_a   1.000
_cell.length_b   1.000
_cell.length_c   1.000
_cell.angle_alpha   90.00
_cell.angle_beta   90.00
_cell.angle_gamma   90.00
#
_symmetry.space_group_name_H-M   'P 1'
#
loop_
_entity.id
_entity.type
_entity.pdbx_description
1 polymer ?
#
loop_
_entity_poly.entity_id
_entity_poly.type
_entity_poly.pdbx_seq_one_letter_code
_entity_poly.pdbx_strand_id
1 'polypeptide(L)'
;MKVLQVYGRFKYWRNIIIFLSCTWLVACSKPIHIYKPIDITKSGQSVKFDFEISKTGNYQFALLFDKGNNYDEMLRRLRLFGGKFFGSTDDDGIITSILLHVVKDDEVFFDKKINAGGHGWGQRINYEGRSINMAVRNIKILELPPP
;
A
#
# COMPACT_ATOMS: atom_id res chain seq x y z
N MET A 1 -25.60 50.20 -25.85
CA MET A 1 -24.29 49.84 -25.23
C MET A 1 -24.37 49.05 -23.92
N LYS A 2 -25.52 48.48 -23.49
CA LYS A 2 -25.61 47.70 -22.22
C LYS A 2 -25.41 46.19 -22.39
N VAL A 3 -25.69 45.62 -23.57
CA VAL A 3 -25.66 44.16 -23.81
C VAL A 3 -24.22 43.60 -23.93
N LEU A 4 -23.31 44.37 -24.53
CA LEU A 4 -21.89 44.00 -24.67
C LEU A 4 -21.14 43.91 -23.32
N GLN A 5 -21.50 44.76 -22.35
CA GLN A 5 -20.92 44.73 -21.00
C GLN A 5 -21.33 43.48 -20.20
N VAL A 6 -22.56 42.99 -20.40
CA VAL A 6 -23.07 41.79 -19.72
C VAL A 6 -22.37 40.53 -20.26
N TYR A 7 -22.17 40.45 -21.58
CA TYR A 7 -21.51 39.30 -22.22
C TYR A 7 -20.04 39.17 -21.79
N GLY A 8 -19.32 40.30 -21.69
CA GLY A 8 -17.94 40.33 -21.19
C GLY A 8 -17.81 39.90 -19.73
N ARG A 9 -18.72 40.35 -18.87
CA ARG A 9 -18.82 39.90 -17.47
C ARG A 9 -19.11 38.40 -17.39
N PHE A 10 -20.05 37.87 -18.17
CA PHE A 10 -20.39 36.44 -18.18
C PHE A 10 -19.21 35.55 -18.60
N LYS A 11 -18.43 35.99 -19.60
CA LYS A 11 -17.21 35.29 -20.03
C LYS A 11 -16.12 35.28 -18.95
N TYR A 12 -15.97 36.38 -18.21
CA TYR A 12 -15.01 36.47 -17.10
C TYR A 12 -15.41 35.57 -15.93
N TRP A 13 -16.68 35.57 -15.55
CA TRP A 13 -17.21 34.69 -14.49
C TRP A 13 -17.09 33.21 -14.86
N ARG A 14 -17.36 32.85 -16.12
CA ARG A 14 -17.14 31.49 -16.61
C ARG A 14 -15.68 31.06 -16.51
N ASN A 15 -14.73 31.94 -16.85
CA ASN A 15 -13.31 31.65 -16.70
C ASN A 15 -12.88 31.50 -15.23
N ILE A 16 -13.42 32.31 -14.32
CA ILE A 16 -13.17 32.20 -12.87
C ILE A 16 -13.69 30.86 -12.34
N ILE A 17 -14.91 30.45 -12.72
CA ILE A 17 -15.51 29.17 -12.30
C ILE A 17 -14.65 27.98 -12.76
N ILE A 18 -14.17 28.01 -14.00
CA ILE A 18 -13.28 26.95 -14.54
C ILE A 18 -11.94 26.94 -13.80
N PHE A 19 -11.38 28.11 -13.48
CA PHE A 19 -10.14 28.20 -12.72
C PHE A 19 -10.31 27.67 -11.28
N LEU A 20 -11.44 28.00 -10.63
CA LEU A 20 -11.79 27.54 -9.29
C LEU A 20 -12.09 26.04 -9.24
N SER A 21 -12.65 25.46 -10.31
CA SER A 21 -12.88 24.02 -10.38
C SER A 21 -11.57 23.24 -10.54
N CYS A 22 -10.57 23.81 -11.22
CA CYS A 22 -9.26 23.19 -11.40
C CYS A 22 -8.42 23.19 -10.11
N THR A 23 -8.59 24.17 -9.22
CA THR A 23 -7.88 24.20 -7.92
C THR A 23 -8.44 23.22 -6.90
N TRP A 24 -9.70 22.81 -7.02
CA TRP A 24 -10.30 21.76 -6.16
C TRP A 24 -9.91 20.33 -6.55
N LEU A 25 -9.39 20.10 -7.75
CA LEU A 25 -8.96 18.76 -8.21
C LEU A 25 -7.56 18.36 -7.72
N VAL A 26 -6.83 19.24 -7.02
CA VAL A 26 -5.44 19.00 -6.59
C VAL A 26 -5.35 18.27 -5.24
N ALA A 27 -6.48 18.01 -4.58
CA ALA A 27 -6.52 17.37 -3.25
C ALA A 27 -6.47 15.82 -3.30
N CYS A 28 -5.73 15.24 -4.23
CA CYS A 28 -5.39 13.82 -4.18
C CYS A 28 -4.19 13.62 -3.23
N SER A 29 -4.45 13.04 -2.06
CA SER A 29 -3.40 12.62 -1.13
C SER A 29 -2.47 11.63 -1.82
N LYS A 30 -1.16 11.86 -1.74
CA LYS A 30 -0.16 10.91 -2.25
C LYS A 30 -0.28 9.58 -1.49
N PRO A 31 -0.14 8.43 -2.17
CA PRO A 31 -0.14 7.14 -1.49
C PRO A 31 1.04 7.05 -0.52
N ILE A 32 0.79 6.52 0.67
CA ILE A 32 1.80 6.33 1.70
C ILE A 32 2.39 4.92 1.53
N HIS A 33 3.70 4.85 1.35
CA HIS A 33 4.45 3.60 1.29
C HIS A 33 5.58 3.66 2.30
N ILE A 34 5.55 2.79 3.31
CA ILE A 34 6.56 2.72 4.36
C ILE A 34 7.07 1.29 4.42
N TYR A 35 8.39 1.15 4.46
CA TYR A 35 9.06 -0.15 4.47
C TYR A 35 9.97 -0.21 5.69
N LYS A 36 9.93 -1.32 6.43
CA LYS A 36 10.92 -1.64 7.47
C LYS A 36 11.42 -3.06 7.26
N PRO A 37 12.75 -3.28 7.25
CA PRO A 37 13.32 -4.60 7.10
C PRO A 37 13.05 -5.45 8.35
N ILE A 38 12.87 -6.75 8.15
CA ILE A 38 12.75 -7.76 9.19
C ILE A 38 13.71 -8.88 8.84
N ASP A 39 14.48 -9.36 9.82
CA ASP A 39 15.33 -10.52 9.63
C ASP A 39 14.57 -11.79 10.01
N ILE A 40 14.06 -12.49 9.00
CA ILE A 40 13.23 -13.69 9.18
C ILE A 40 13.99 -14.90 9.76
N THR A 41 15.31 -14.82 9.93
CA THR A 41 16.10 -15.90 10.54
C THR A 41 15.97 -15.94 12.07
N LYS A 42 15.47 -14.88 12.69
CA LYS A 42 15.28 -14.82 14.15
C LYS A 42 13.80 -14.74 14.50
N SER A 43 13.39 -15.52 15.50
CA SER A 43 12.03 -15.52 16.02
C SER A 43 11.75 -14.31 16.91
N GLY A 44 10.49 -13.89 17.00
CA GLY A 44 10.03 -12.89 17.97
C GLY A 44 10.39 -11.44 17.62
N GLN A 45 10.80 -11.16 16.38
CA GLN A 45 11.01 -9.79 15.94
C GLN A 45 9.70 -9.02 15.86
N SER A 46 9.76 -7.75 16.22
CA SER A 46 8.68 -6.79 16.07
C SER A 46 9.19 -5.54 15.37
N VAL A 47 8.37 -4.99 14.48
CA VAL A 47 8.60 -3.67 13.88
C VAL A 47 7.42 -2.76 14.20
N LYS A 48 7.73 -1.50 14.50
CA LYS A 48 6.72 -0.46 14.74
C LYS A 48 6.74 0.53 13.58
N PHE A 49 5.57 0.93 13.09
CA PHE A 49 5.43 2.00 12.11
C PHE A 49 4.60 3.11 12.72
N ASP A 50 5.07 4.34 12.60
CA ASP A 50 4.33 5.54 12.98
C ASP A 50 4.09 6.34 11.68
N PHE A 51 2.83 6.69 11.41
CA PHE A 51 2.44 7.41 10.20
C PHE A 51 1.15 8.19 10.44
N GLU A 52 0.93 9.22 9.62
CA GLU A 52 -0.25 10.07 9.68
C GLU A 52 -1.20 9.76 8.51
N ILE A 53 -2.50 9.75 8.78
CA ILE A 53 -3.54 9.46 7.79
C ILE A 53 -4.23 10.77 7.43
N SER A 54 -3.96 11.32 6.24
CA SER A 54 -4.60 12.58 5.82
C SER A 54 -6.02 12.39 5.26
N LYS A 55 -6.42 11.16 4.93
CA LYS A 55 -7.71 10.84 4.30
C LYS A 55 -8.09 9.39 4.57
N THR A 56 -9.40 9.13 4.73
CA THR A 56 -9.91 7.77 4.85
C THR A 56 -9.51 6.94 3.64
N GLY A 57 -9.03 5.71 3.88
CA GLY A 57 -8.66 4.82 2.80
C GLY A 57 -8.28 3.42 3.26
N ASN A 58 -8.04 2.56 2.29
CA ASN A 58 -7.61 1.18 2.50
C ASN A 58 -6.08 1.11 2.61
N TYR A 59 -5.60 0.73 3.78
CA TYR A 59 -4.18 0.55 4.08
C TYR A 59 -3.84 -0.93 4.09
N GLN A 60 -2.91 -1.31 3.22
CA GLN A 60 -2.42 -2.68 3.09
C GLN A 60 -1.20 -2.90 3.98
N PHE A 61 -1.31 -3.86 4.88
CA PHE A 61 -0.22 -4.44 5.64
C PHE A 61 0.21 -5.73 4.96
N ALA A 62 1.48 -5.81 4.55
CA ALA A 62 2.01 -6.94 3.79
C ALA A 62 3.46 -7.25 4.17
N LEU A 63 3.84 -8.51 4.04
CA LEU A 63 5.24 -8.91 3.99
C LEU A 63 5.73 -8.84 2.54
N LEU A 64 6.91 -8.27 2.36
CA LEU A 64 7.58 -8.17 1.06
C LEU A 64 8.84 -9.02 1.09
N PHE A 65 8.92 -9.98 0.18
CA PHE A 65 10.04 -10.89 0.07
C PHE A 65 10.81 -10.59 -1.21
N ASP A 66 12.09 -10.27 -1.09
CA ASP A 66 12.96 -10.13 -2.24
C ASP A 66 13.02 -11.45 -3.02
N LYS A 67 12.80 -11.39 -4.33
CA LYS A 67 12.86 -12.56 -5.20
C LYS A 67 14.28 -12.88 -5.65
N GLY A 68 15.25 -12.01 -5.38
CA GLY A 68 16.59 -12.12 -5.93
C GLY A 68 16.65 -11.72 -7.39
N ASN A 69 17.86 -11.76 -7.94
CA ASN A 69 18.16 -11.25 -9.29
C ASN A 69 18.32 -12.35 -10.34
N ASN A 70 18.51 -13.60 -9.93
CA ASN A 70 18.63 -14.75 -10.83
C ASN A 70 17.30 -15.53 -10.89
N TYR A 71 16.99 -16.09 -12.06
CA TYR A 71 15.82 -16.92 -12.29
C TYR A 71 15.74 -18.13 -11.35
N ASP A 72 16.83 -18.87 -11.18
CA ASP A 72 16.83 -20.08 -10.32
C ASP A 72 16.59 -19.74 -8.85
N GLU A 73 17.20 -18.65 -8.39
CA GLU A 73 17.00 -18.14 -7.03
C GLU A 73 15.56 -17.66 -6.84
N MET A 74 15.02 -16.93 -7.81
CA MET A 74 13.63 -16.50 -7.82
C MET A 74 12.69 -17.70 -7.72
N LEU A 75 12.88 -18.73 -8.55
CA LEU A 75 12.05 -19.93 -8.50
C LEU A 75 12.13 -20.62 -7.13
N ARG A 76 13.34 -20.75 -6.57
CA ARG A 76 13.54 -21.34 -5.23
C ARG A 76 12.79 -20.55 -4.15
N ARG A 77 12.88 -19.21 -4.16
CA ARG A 77 12.19 -18.34 -3.19
C ARG A 77 10.67 -18.35 -3.40
N LEU A 78 10.19 -18.38 -4.64
CA LEU A 78 8.75 -18.43 -4.96
C LEU A 78 8.09 -19.75 -4.54
N ARG A 79 8.82 -20.87 -4.47
CA ARG A 79 8.30 -22.12 -3.89
C ARG A 79 7.84 -21.97 -2.43
N LEU A 80 8.38 -21.00 -1.67
CA LEU A 80 7.94 -20.72 -0.29
C LEU A 80 6.52 -20.14 -0.23
N PHE A 81 6.00 -19.65 -1.37
CA PHE A 81 4.63 -19.18 -1.54
C PHE A 81 3.69 -20.27 -2.04
N GLY A 82 4.17 -21.51 -2.09
CA GLY A 82 3.41 -22.67 -2.52
C GLY A 82 3.46 -22.92 -4.02
N GLY A 83 2.81 -24.01 -4.43
CA GLY A 83 2.76 -24.49 -5.80
C GLY A 83 1.91 -23.64 -6.75
N LYS A 84 1.27 -22.55 -6.31
CA LYS A 84 0.41 -21.72 -7.18
C LYS A 84 1.15 -21.08 -8.34
N PHE A 85 2.42 -20.72 -8.14
CA PHE A 85 3.30 -20.29 -9.23
C PHE A 85 3.65 -21.40 -10.24
N PHE A 86 3.36 -22.65 -9.89
CA PHE A 86 3.71 -23.86 -10.63
C PHE A 86 2.49 -24.71 -11.01
N GLY A 87 1.26 -24.16 -10.89
CA GLY A 87 0.03 -24.82 -11.32
C GLY A 87 -0.76 -25.58 -10.25
N SER A 88 -0.37 -25.51 -8.96
CA SER A 88 -1.17 -26.08 -7.86
C SER A 88 -2.14 -25.04 -7.27
N THR A 89 -3.40 -25.40 -7.09
CA THR A 89 -4.43 -24.45 -6.60
C THR A 89 -4.55 -24.41 -5.07
N ASP A 90 -4.08 -25.44 -4.38
CA ASP A 90 -4.43 -25.69 -2.98
C ASP A 90 -3.22 -25.58 -2.03
N ASP A 91 -2.12 -25.02 -2.52
CA ASP A 91 -0.89 -24.86 -1.74
C ASP A 91 -0.63 -23.39 -1.42
N ASP A 92 -0.89 -23.05 -0.15
CA ASP A 92 -0.64 -21.72 0.41
C ASP A 92 0.82 -21.48 0.82
N GLY A 93 1.70 -22.45 0.58
CA GLY A 93 3.11 -22.38 0.93
C GLY A 93 3.34 -22.30 2.43
N ILE A 94 4.47 -21.72 2.82
CA ILE A 94 4.85 -21.61 4.23
C ILE A 94 4.02 -20.50 4.88
N ILE A 95 3.16 -20.87 5.82
CA ILE A 95 2.36 -19.92 6.60
C ILE A 95 3.24 -19.14 7.58
N THR A 96 3.13 -17.81 7.56
CA THR A 96 3.82 -16.92 8.50
C THR A 96 2.80 -16.31 9.47
N SER A 97 2.83 -16.72 10.74
CA SER A 97 1.99 -16.13 11.78
C SER A 97 2.54 -14.76 12.22
N ILE A 98 1.68 -13.75 12.21
CA ILE A 98 2.03 -12.36 12.54
C ILE A 98 1.00 -11.83 13.53
N LEU A 99 1.44 -11.20 14.62
CA LEU A 99 0.58 -10.40 15.47
C LEU A 99 0.55 -8.97 14.90
N LEU A 100 -0.60 -8.53 14.39
CA LEU A 100 -0.79 -7.17 13.90
C LEU A 100 -1.53 -6.36 14.97
N HIS A 101 -0.84 -5.37 15.50
CA HIS A 101 -1.34 -4.43 16.50
C HIS A 101 -1.31 -3.01 15.92
N VAL A 102 -2.48 -2.37 15.85
CA VAL A 102 -2.70 -1.03 15.31
C VAL A 102 -3.39 -0.20 16.37
N VAL A 103 -2.77 0.93 16.71
CA VAL A 103 -3.26 1.91 17.69
C VAL A 103 -3.57 3.21 16.94
N LYS A 104 -4.70 3.83 17.25
CA LYS A 104 -5.12 5.15 16.76
C LYS A 104 -5.58 5.96 17.97
N ASP A 105 -5.07 7.17 18.15
CA ASP A 105 -5.48 8.08 19.23
C ASP A 105 -5.43 7.43 20.63
N ASP A 106 -4.33 6.70 20.91
CA ASP A 106 -4.10 5.91 22.12
C ASP A 106 -5.09 4.74 22.37
N GLU A 107 -6.00 4.47 21.43
CA GLU A 107 -6.92 3.36 21.46
C GLU A 107 -6.53 2.23 20.50
N VAL A 108 -6.79 0.98 20.89
CA VAL A 108 -6.51 -0.18 20.04
C VAL A 108 -7.55 -0.26 18.93
N PHE A 109 -7.13 0.04 17.70
CA PHE A 109 -7.97 -0.05 16.51
C PHE A 109 -8.06 -1.49 15.98
N PHE A 110 -6.95 -2.23 16.03
CA PHE A 110 -6.89 -3.62 15.57
C PHE A 110 -5.82 -4.39 16.32
N ASP A 111 -6.16 -5.54 16.91
CA ASP A 111 -5.19 -6.42 17.57
C ASP A 111 -5.55 -7.90 17.36
N LYS A 112 -4.92 -8.54 16.37
CA LYS A 112 -5.15 -9.96 16.06
C LYS A 112 -3.90 -10.65 15.54
N LYS A 113 -3.79 -11.93 15.91
CA LYS A 113 -2.87 -12.87 15.25
C LYS A 113 -3.46 -13.30 13.90
N ILE A 114 -2.68 -13.14 12.85
CA ILE A 114 -3.03 -13.45 11.47
C ILE A 114 -2.04 -14.48 10.93
N ASN A 115 -2.54 -15.53 10.32
CA ASN A 115 -1.73 -16.49 9.58
C ASN A 115 -1.63 -16.03 8.13
N ALA A 116 -0.56 -15.30 7.81
CA ALA A 116 -0.30 -14.85 6.47
C ALA A 116 0.23 -16.02 5.64
N GLY A 117 -0.63 -16.57 4.80
CA GLY A 117 -0.31 -17.63 3.84
C GLY A 117 -0.61 -17.21 2.42
N GLY A 118 -0.39 -18.13 1.50
CA GLY A 118 -0.84 -18.01 0.13
C GLY A 118 0.03 -17.09 -0.72
N HIS A 119 -0.45 -16.98 -1.94
CA HIS A 119 0.13 -16.21 -3.03
C HIS A 119 -0.48 -14.81 -3.06
N GLY A 120 0.35 -13.78 -2.86
CA GLY A 120 0.05 -12.43 -3.35
C GLY A 120 0.62 -12.22 -4.75
N TRP A 121 0.88 -10.98 -5.16
CA TRP A 121 1.41 -10.65 -6.50
C TRP A 121 2.89 -10.27 -6.46
N GLY A 122 3.48 -10.03 -7.64
CA GLY A 122 4.81 -9.44 -7.75
C GLY A 122 4.74 -7.91 -7.73
N GLN A 123 5.64 -7.24 -7.01
CA GLN A 123 5.75 -5.78 -6.98
C GLN A 123 7.21 -5.36 -7.11
N ARG A 124 7.47 -4.32 -7.89
CA ARG A 124 8.79 -3.68 -7.94
C ARG A 124 8.78 -2.42 -7.08
N ILE A 125 9.72 -2.31 -6.15
CA ILE A 125 9.86 -1.14 -5.27
C ILE A 125 11.25 -0.54 -5.40
N ASN A 126 11.39 0.75 -5.10
CA ASN A 126 12.69 1.39 -4.93
C ASN A 126 12.92 1.62 -3.44
N TYR A 127 13.94 1.00 -2.87
CA TYR A 127 14.30 1.10 -1.46
C TYR A 127 15.81 1.39 -1.36
N GLU A 128 16.19 2.44 -0.63
CA GLU A 128 17.59 2.89 -0.48
C GLU A 128 18.34 3.05 -1.82
N GLY A 129 17.66 3.58 -2.85
CA GLY A 129 18.24 3.80 -4.18
C GLY A 129 18.36 2.55 -5.04
N ARG A 130 17.94 1.38 -4.54
CA ARG A 130 17.96 0.10 -5.27
C ARG A 130 16.56 -0.30 -5.67
N SER A 131 16.42 -0.81 -6.90
CA SER A 131 15.18 -1.35 -7.40
C SER A 131 15.11 -2.84 -7.09
N ILE A 132 14.08 -3.26 -6.35
CA ILE A 132 13.95 -4.62 -5.82
C ILE A 132 12.65 -5.23 -6.33
N ASN A 133 12.75 -6.43 -6.88
CA ASN A 133 11.59 -7.21 -7.32
C ASN A 133 11.11 -8.09 -6.16
N MET A 134 9.97 -7.72 -5.60
CA MET A 134 9.38 -8.37 -4.44
C MET A 134 8.25 -9.33 -4.82
N ALA A 135 8.07 -10.37 -4.02
CA ALA A 135 6.84 -11.13 -3.88
C ALA A 135 6.08 -10.60 -2.66
N VAL A 136 4.79 -10.34 -2.83
CA VAL A 136 3.93 -9.76 -1.79
C VAL A 136 3.16 -10.88 -1.11
N ARG A 137 3.09 -10.83 0.22
CA ARG A 137 2.17 -11.65 1.01
C ARG A 137 1.30 -10.74 1.86
N ASN A 138 0.00 -10.76 1.62
CA ASN A 138 -0.93 -9.91 2.34
C ASN A 138 -1.14 -10.43 3.76
N ILE A 139 -1.08 -9.50 4.70
CA ILE A 139 -1.44 -9.76 6.09
C ILE A 139 -2.89 -9.32 6.29
N LYS A 140 -3.15 -8.03 6.05
CA LYS A 140 -4.48 -7.45 6.20
C LYS A 140 -4.59 -6.15 5.41
N ILE A 141 -5.79 -5.85 4.94
CA ILE A 141 -6.16 -4.52 4.47
C ILE A 141 -7.15 -3.96 5.50
N LEU A 142 -6.87 -2.77 6.02
CA LEU A 142 -7.72 -2.06 6.97
C LEU A 142 -8.16 -0.75 6.36
N GLU A 143 -9.44 -0.42 6.47
CA GLU A 143 -9.91 0.93 6.21
C GLU A 143 -9.62 1.78 7.44
N LEU A 144 -8.73 2.76 7.31
CA LEU A 144 -8.35 3.63 8.42
C LEU A 144 -8.92 5.03 8.18
N PRO A 145 -9.68 5.59 9.14
CA PRO A 145 -10.12 6.99 9.07
C PRO A 145 -8.94 7.94 9.38
N PRO A 146 -9.01 9.21 8.92
CA PRO A 146 -8.09 10.24 9.39
C PRO A 146 -8.19 10.42 10.92
N PRO A 147 -7.17 11.03 11.56
CA PRO A 147 -7.23 11.39 12.97
C PRO A 147 -8.53 12.13 13.27
#